data_AF-V6F274-F1
#
_entry.id   AF-V6F274-F1
#
_cell.length_a   1.000
_cell.length_b   1.000
_cell.length_c   1.000
_cell.angle_alpha   90.00
_cell.angle_beta   90.00
_cell.angle_gamma   90.00
#
_symmetry.space_group_name_H-M   'P 1'
#
loop_
_entity.id
_entity.type
_entity.pdbx_description
1 polymer ?
#
loop_
_entity_poly.entity_id
_entity_poly.type
_entity_poly.pdbx_seq_one_letter_code
_entity_poly.pdbx_strand_id
1 'polypeptide(L)'
;MAWKYDRFAHTASNDDLSATFKVRGSCPDDVEIDPVRLPEGGLSDEQLLAIKEEIRGAVRDELVRWEMDGILRTYFPSDYATAASVLTRATGKNVSVRSLQAWLIDPGKPSSRRCPEWALKVLKQHVAENALERAQPKLTRLWSGEVRDSKVVEFATDRILREEARREKWRKTGLDALPDKLFELELRVDEYLAHLSNGLTALKTAVRGAEDFEAMKSAFLAAMDEAGTVDFLVRQTRADIEQRKGEFGSDDGVEG
;
A
#
# COMPACT_ATOMS: atom_id res chain seq x y z
N MET A 1 -3.84 -22.73 9.63
CA MET A 1 -2.96 -21.91 10.48
C MET A 1 -1.81 -21.45 9.62
N ALA A 2 -1.76 -20.18 9.21
CA ALA A 2 -0.74 -19.69 8.29
C ALA A 2 0.23 -18.80 9.07
N TRP A 3 1.44 -19.31 9.32
CA TRP A 3 2.53 -18.51 9.88
C TRP A 3 2.97 -17.44 8.88
N LYS A 4 3.16 -16.22 9.37
CA LYS A 4 3.73 -15.10 8.62
C LYS A 4 5.17 -14.91 9.06
N TYR A 5 6.12 -14.99 8.14
CA TYR A 5 7.53 -14.74 8.44
C TYR A 5 7.95 -13.35 7.92
N ASP A 6 8.49 -12.54 8.81
CA ASP A 6 9.14 -11.27 8.49
C ASP A 6 10.65 -11.49 8.42
N ARG A 7 11.20 -11.37 7.21
CA ARG A 7 12.62 -11.54 6.93
C ARG A 7 13.51 -10.51 7.64
N PHE A 8 13.03 -9.27 7.80
CA PHE A 8 13.84 -8.19 8.36
C PHE A 8 13.83 -8.19 9.88
N ALA A 9 12.65 -8.46 10.47
CA ALA A 9 12.52 -8.60 11.91
C ALA A 9 13.05 -9.97 12.40
N HIS A 10 13.22 -10.94 11.49
CA HIS A 10 13.52 -12.33 11.80
C HIS A 10 12.49 -12.91 12.80
N THR A 11 11.21 -12.65 12.54
CA THR A 11 10.12 -13.11 13.39
C THR A 11 9.07 -13.87 12.58
N ALA A 12 8.51 -14.92 13.16
CA ALA A 12 7.35 -15.61 12.65
C ALA A 12 6.17 -15.39 13.60
N SER A 13 5.04 -14.93 13.08
CA SER A 13 3.84 -14.68 13.86
C SER A 13 2.64 -15.46 13.34
N ASN A 14 1.74 -15.80 14.27
CA ASN A 14 0.47 -16.43 13.98
C ASN A 14 -0.61 -15.74 14.83
N ASP A 15 -1.49 -14.99 14.18
CA ASP A 15 -2.51 -14.19 14.83
C ASP A 15 -3.56 -15.09 15.54
N ASP A 16 -3.91 -16.23 14.94
CA ASP A 16 -4.89 -17.17 15.49
C ASP A 16 -4.40 -17.78 16.82
N LEU A 17 -3.10 -18.10 16.89
CA LEU A 17 -2.48 -18.67 18.08
C LEU A 17 -1.96 -17.60 19.05
N SER A 18 -2.06 -16.31 18.70
CA SER A 18 -1.43 -15.21 19.45
C SER A 18 0.04 -15.49 19.81
N ALA A 19 0.75 -16.14 18.89
CA ALA A 19 2.10 -16.66 19.11
C ALA A 19 3.11 -15.93 18.21
N THR A 20 4.32 -15.73 18.73
CA THR A 20 5.42 -15.10 17.99
C THR A 20 6.73 -15.78 18.36
N PHE A 21 7.49 -16.14 17.34
CA PHE A 21 8.81 -16.74 17.47
C PHE A 21 9.84 -15.85 16.80
N LYS A 22 11.03 -15.77 17.39
CA LYS A 22 12.22 -15.28 16.72
C LYS A 22 12.81 -16.44 15.93
N VAL A 23 13.16 -16.19 14.68
CA VAL A 23 13.72 -17.18 13.78
C VAL A 23 15.21 -16.92 13.64
N ARG A 24 16.03 -17.94 13.86
CA ARG A 24 17.46 -17.94 13.57
C ARG A 24 17.73 -18.93 12.43
N GLY A 25 18.79 -18.67 11.68
CA GLY A 25 19.08 -19.41 10.46
C GLY A 25 18.94 -18.52 9.23
N SER A 26 19.69 -18.85 8.19
CA SER A 26 19.73 -18.11 6.93
C SER A 26 19.06 -18.86 5.78
N CYS A 27 18.71 -20.14 5.99
CA CYS A 27 18.08 -20.99 5.01
C CYS A 27 16.89 -21.76 5.63
N PRO A 28 16.01 -22.36 4.81
CA PRO A 28 14.87 -23.11 5.34
C PRO A 28 15.28 -24.36 6.15
N ASP A 29 16.47 -24.89 5.92
CA ASP A 29 16.92 -26.16 6.51
C ASP A 29 17.63 -25.95 7.86
N ASP A 30 18.13 -24.74 8.14
CA ASP A 30 18.83 -24.36 9.38
C ASP A 30 17.97 -23.54 10.35
N VAL A 31 16.65 -23.48 10.10
CA VAL A 31 15.71 -22.72 10.93
C VAL A 31 15.69 -23.26 12.35
N GLU A 32 16.05 -22.39 13.29
CA GLU A 32 15.82 -22.51 14.73
C GLU A 32 14.82 -21.46 15.18
N ILE A 33 13.99 -21.80 16.16
CA ILE A 33 12.95 -20.91 16.67
C ILE A 33 13.09 -20.70 18.16
N ASP A 34 13.06 -19.44 18.59
CA ASP A 34 12.99 -19.05 20.00
C ASP A 34 11.63 -18.41 20.27
N PRO A 35 10.89 -18.83 21.31
CA PRO A 35 9.63 -18.21 21.65
C PRO A 35 9.84 -16.76 22.12
N VAL A 36 9.11 -15.83 21.52
CA VAL A 36 9.00 -14.43 21.97
C VAL A 36 7.69 -14.22 22.71
N ARG A 37 6.61 -14.81 22.18
CA ARG A 37 5.28 -14.83 22.79
C ARG A 37 4.64 -16.19 22.55
N LEU A 38 4.15 -16.81 23.63
CA LEU A 38 3.48 -18.11 23.60
C LEU A 38 1.98 -17.96 23.85
N PRO A 39 1.15 -18.89 23.36
CA PRO A 39 -0.25 -18.96 23.73
C PRO A 39 -0.43 -19.27 25.22
N GLU A 40 -1.56 -18.87 25.79
CA GLU A 40 -1.95 -19.23 27.15
C GLU A 40 -2.08 -20.76 27.24
N GLY A 41 -1.32 -21.38 28.15
CA GLY A 41 -1.26 -22.84 28.31
C GLY A 41 0.03 -23.51 27.82
N GLY A 42 0.93 -22.75 27.17
CA GLY A 42 2.20 -23.28 26.67
C GLY A 42 2.03 -24.18 25.43
N LEU A 43 3.12 -24.77 24.96
CA LEU A 43 3.14 -25.68 23.81
C LEU A 43 3.84 -26.98 24.21
N SER A 44 3.31 -28.11 23.77
CA SER A 44 3.99 -29.41 23.90
C SER A 44 5.16 -29.51 22.92
N ASP A 45 6.09 -30.42 23.18
CA ASP A 45 7.24 -30.66 22.30
C ASP A 45 6.82 -31.08 20.89
N GLU A 46 5.76 -31.89 20.77
CA GLU A 46 5.18 -32.28 19.48
C GLU A 46 4.60 -31.07 18.71
N GLN A 47 3.93 -30.16 19.42
CA GLN A 47 3.40 -28.93 18.83
C GLN A 47 4.53 -27.99 18.39
N LEU A 48 5.59 -27.86 19.21
CA LEU A 48 6.77 -27.06 18.86
C LEU A 48 7.46 -27.60 17.61
N LEU A 49 7.58 -28.92 17.46
CA LEU A 49 8.15 -29.54 16.27
C LEU A 49 7.29 -29.25 15.02
N ALA A 50 5.97 -29.39 15.13
CA ALA A 50 5.05 -29.07 14.02
C ALA A 50 5.12 -27.59 13.63
N ILE A 51 5.12 -26.68 14.61
CA ILE A 51 5.28 -25.24 14.40
C ILE A 51 6.61 -24.92 13.71
N LYS A 52 7.69 -25.59 14.11
CA LYS A 52 9.01 -25.42 13.48
C LYS A 52 8.95 -25.77 11.99
N GLU A 53 8.30 -26.87 11.61
CA GLU A 53 8.10 -27.23 10.20
C GLU A 53 7.24 -26.23 9.42
N GLU A 54 6.16 -25.72 10.03
CA GLU A 54 5.33 -24.70 9.40
C GLU A 54 6.10 -23.38 9.18
N ILE A 55 6.89 -22.96 10.17
CA ILE A 55 7.76 -21.78 10.09
C ILE A 55 8.82 -21.99 9.01
N ARG A 56 9.43 -23.18 8.91
CA ARG A 56 10.35 -23.52 7.80
C ARG A 56 9.69 -23.33 6.44
N GLY A 57 8.44 -23.78 6.29
CA GLY A 57 7.64 -23.55 5.11
C GLY A 57 7.45 -22.05 4.80
N ALA A 58 7.08 -21.26 5.81
CA ALA A 58 6.91 -19.81 5.67
C ALA A 58 8.21 -19.07 5.32
N VAL A 59 9.33 -19.47 5.92
CA VAL A 59 10.67 -18.95 5.57
C VAL A 59 11.00 -19.26 4.11
N ARG A 60 10.79 -20.51 3.67
CA ARG A 60 11.03 -20.90 2.27
C ARG A 60 10.18 -20.07 1.31
N ASP A 61 8.90 -19.93 1.59
CA ASP A 61 7.97 -19.18 0.74
C ASP A 61 8.35 -17.70 0.63
N GLU A 62 8.79 -17.10 1.74
CA GLU A 62 9.26 -15.72 1.77
C GLU A 62 10.57 -15.54 1.01
N LEU A 63 11.53 -16.48 1.14
CA LEU A 63 12.76 -16.45 0.34
C LEU A 63 12.48 -16.53 -1.16
N VAL A 64 11.59 -17.44 -1.57
CA VAL A 64 11.18 -17.60 -2.97
C VAL A 64 10.50 -16.34 -3.50
N ARG A 65 9.63 -15.71 -2.69
CA ARG A 65 8.99 -14.43 -3.02
C ARG A 65 10.02 -13.32 -3.23
N TRP A 66 10.96 -13.18 -2.30
CA TRP A 66 12.04 -12.19 -2.36
C TRP A 66 12.89 -12.34 -3.61
N GLU A 67 13.31 -13.57 -3.92
CA GLU A 67 14.10 -13.84 -5.11
C GLU A 67 13.32 -13.58 -6.40
N MET A 68 12.02 -13.91 -6.41
CA MET A 68 11.12 -13.60 -7.51
C MET A 68 11.01 -12.08 -7.72
N ASP A 69 10.78 -11.30 -6.65
CA ASP A 69 10.71 -9.83 -6.72
C ASP A 69 12.03 -9.25 -7.26
N GLY A 70 13.17 -9.74 -6.78
CA GLY A 70 14.49 -9.32 -7.23
C GLY A 70 14.70 -9.55 -8.73
N ILE A 71 14.32 -10.72 -9.26
CA ILE A 71 14.41 -11.02 -10.70
C ILE A 71 13.48 -10.12 -11.50
N LEU A 72 12.23 -9.97 -11.08
CA LEU A 72 11.25 -9.16 -11.79
C LEU A 72 11.66 -7.69 -11.85
N ARG A 73 12.16 -7.12 -10.75
CA ARG A 73 12.63 -5.72 -10.74
C ARG A 73 13.90 -5.50 -11.56
N THR A 74 14.80 -6.48 -11.58
CA THR A 74 16.10 -6.35 -12.26
C THR A 74 15.99 -6.57 -13.76
N TYR A 75 15.20 -7.57 -14.19
CA TYR A 75 15.16 -8.01 -15.59
C TYR A 75 13.85 -7.68 -16.30
N PHE A 76 12.79 -7.36 -15.57
CA PHE A 76 11.47 -7.01 -16.11
C PHE A 76 10.89 -5.74 -15.47
N PRO A 77 11.67 -4.63 -15.38
CA PRO A 77 11.22 -3.42 -14.71
C PRO A 77 9.93 -2.90 -15.35
N SER A 78 8.86 -2.88 -14.56
CA SER A 78 7.50 -2.47 -14.97
C SER A 78 6.92 -3.26 -16.16
N ASP A 79 7.47 -4.44 -16.49
CA ASP A 79 7.06 -5.25 -17.65
C ASP A 79 6.74 -6.70 -17.30
N TYR A 80 5.90 -6.91 -16.28
CA TYR A 80 5.55 -8.25 -15.80
C TYR A 80 4.77 -9.06 -16.84
N ALA A 81 4.20 -8.40 -17.86
CA ALA A 81 3.57 -9.08 -19.00
C ALA A 81 4.56 -9.99 -19.74
N THR A 82 5.80 -9.54 -19.94
CA THR A 82 6.85 -10.34 -20.56
C THR A 82 7.23 -11.53 -19.68
N ALA A 83 7.43 -11.32 -18.38
CA ALA A 83 7.73 -12.40 -17.44
C ALA A 83 6.61 -13.46 -17.40
N ALA A 84 5.34 -13.02 -17.38
CA ALA A 84 4.18 -13.91 -17.42
C ALA A 84 4.12 -14.72 -18.73
N SER A 85 4.46 -14.09 -19.86
CA SER A 85 4.57 -14.75 -21.17
C SER A 85 5.67 -15.80 -21.19
N VAL A 86 6.86 -15.49 -20.64
CA VAL A 86 7.98 -16.44 -20.52
C VAL A 86 7.55 -17.68 -19.73
N LEU A 87 6.92 -17.48 -18.56
CA LEU A 87 6.44 -18.58 -17.73
C LEU A 87 5.37 -19.43 -18.42
N THR A 88 4.43 -18.77 -19.10
CA THR A 88 3.34 -19.45 -19.82
C THR A 88 3.90 -20.31 -20.95
N ARG A 89 4.84 -19.77 -21.73
CA ARG A 89 5.48 -20.49 -22.83
C ARG A 89 6.33 -21.67 -22.37
N ALA A 90 7.08 -21.49 -21.28
CA ALA A 90 7.97 -22.54 -20.78
C ALA A 90 7.23 -23.71 -20.12
N THR A 91 6.03 -23.47 -19.57
CA THR A 91 5.32 -24.49 -18.76
C THR A 91 3.98 -24.93 -19.33
N GLY A 92 3.43 -24.22 -20.32
CA GLY A 92 2.07 -24.42 -20.82
C GLY A 92 0.97 -24.02 -19.83
N LYS A 93 1.31 -23.50 -18.64
CA LYS A 93 0.36 -23.04 -17.63
C LYS A 93 -0.03 -21.59 -17.90
N ASN A 94 -1.31 -21.26 -17.72
CA ASN A 94 -1.78 -19.87 -17.85
C ASN A 94 -1.31 -19.03 -16.66
N VAL A 95 -0.20 -18.29 -16.84
CA VAL A 95 0.32 -17.35 -15.86
C VAL A 95 0.00 -15.94 -16.33
N SER A 96 -0.75 -15.20 -15.52
CA SER A 96 -1.10 -13.80 -15.79
C SER A 96 -0.21 -12.84 -15.01
N VAL A 97 -0.19 -11.57 -15.42
CA VAL A 97 0.39 -10.48 -14.63
C VAL A 97 -0.17 -10.43 -13.22
N ARG A 98 -1.48 -10.64 -13.05
CA ARG A 98 -2.11 -10.66 -11.72
C ARG A 98 -1.63 -11.83 -10.87
N SER A 99 -1.31 -12.97 -11.49
CA SER A 99 -0.73 -14.12 -10.80
C SER A 99 0.65 -13.77 -10.23
N LEU A 100 1.51 -13.13 -11.04
CA LEU A 100 2.80 -12.62 -10.59
C LEU A 100 2.65 -11.62 -9.45
N GLN A 101 1.80 -10.61 -9.62
CA GLN A 101 1.57 -9.61 -8.59
C GLN A 101 1.07 -10.25 -7.29
N ALA A 102 0.11 -11.19 -7.36
CA ALA A 102 -0.39 -11.92 -6.20
C ALA A 102 0.69 -12.73 -5.46
N TRP A 103 1.69 -13.25 -6.18
CA TRP A 103 2.84 -13.92 -5.58
C TRP A 103 3.76 -12.98 -4.82
N LEU A 104 3.82 -11.71 -5.22
CA LEU A 104 4.67 -10.69 -4.59
C LEU A 104 3.97 -9.98 -3.42
N ILE A 105 2.64 -10.08 -3.30
CA ILE A 105 1.90 -9.52 -2.18
C ILE A 105 2.31 -10.19 -0.87
N ASP A 106 2.44 -9.39 0.20
CA ASP A 106 2.77 -9.88 1.54
C ASP A 106 1.85 -11.03 1.99
N PRO A 107 2.39 -12.15 2.52
CA PRO A 107 1.65 -13.36 2.87
C PRO A 107 0.44 -13.19 3.81
N GLY A 108 0.32 -12.06 4.50
CA GLY A 108 -0.82 -11.75 5.37
C GLY A 108 -1.98 -11.01 4.71
N LYS A 109 -1.86 -10.62 3.44
CA LYS A 109 -2.91 -9.90 2.73
C LYS A 109 -3.85 -10.86 1.97
N PRO A 110 -5.15 -10.55 1.83
CA PRO A 110 -6.16 -11.47 1.27
C PRO A 110 -5.91 -11.88 -0.19
N SER A 111 -5.23 -11.03 -0.95
CA SER A 111 -4.87 -11.27 -2.34
C SER A 111 -3.55 -12.05 -2.51
N SER A 112 -2.81 -12.28 -1.42
CA SER A 112 -1.54 -13.00 -1.50
C SER A 112 -1.75 -14.45 -1.93
N ARG A 113 -0.84 -14.94 -2.75
CA ARG A 113 -0.77 -16.33 -3.18
C ARG A 113 0.66 -16.80 -3.03
N ARG A 114 0.85 -18.07 -2.68
CA ARG A 114 2.18 -18.67 -2.57
C ARG A 114 2.93 -18.56 -3.90
N CYS A 115 4.13 -17.99 -3.88
CA CYS A 115 5.01 -17.94 -5.04
C CYS A 115 5.57 -19.36 -5.31
N PRO A 116 5.30 -19.96 -6.48
CA PRO A 116 5.77 -21.31 -6.73
C PRO A 116 7.26 -21.34 -7.11
N GLU A 117 8.01 -22.26 -6.50
CA GLU A 117 9.44 -22.46 -6.77
C GLU A 117 9.74 -22.75 -8.25
N TRP A 118 8.86 -23.48 -8.94
CA TRP A 118 9.05 -23.77 -10.36
C TRP A 118 9.08 -22.50 -11.21
N ALA A 119 8.30 -21.48 -10.86
CA ALA A 119 8.26 -20.23 -11.64
C ALA A 119 9.58 -19.48 -11.47
N LEU A 120 10.11 -19.45 -10.24
CA LEU A 120 11.41 -18.86 -9.95
C LEU A 120 12.52 -19.57 -10.74
N LYS A 121 12.53 -20.91 -10.74
CA LYS A 121 13.50 -21.72 -11.49
C LYS A 121 13.46 -21.40 -13.00
N VAL A 122 12.27 -21.35 -13.59
CA VAL A 122 12.10 -21.05 -15.01
C VAL A 122 12.60 -19.65 -15.36
N LEU A 123 12.29 -18.63 -14.55
CA LEU A 123 12.76 -17.27 -14.80
C LEU A 123 14.27 -17.13 -14.62
N LYS A 124 14.86 -17.77 -13.60
CA LYS A 124 16.33 -17.82 -13.43
C LYS A 124 17.02 -18.43 -14.65
N GLN A 125 16.50 -19.55 -15.15
CA GLN A 125 17.03 -20.21 -16.33
C GLN A 125 16.91 -19.31 -17.57
N HIS A 126 15.74 -18.71 -17.79
CA HIS A 126 15.52 -17.81 -18.92
C HIS A 126 16.48 -16.61 -18.90
N VAL A 127 16.69 -15.99 -17.74
CA VAL A 127 17.63 -14.88 -17.57
C VAL A 127 19.08 -15.32 -17.85
N ALA A 128 19.48 -16.49 -17.36
CA ALA A 128 20.83 -17.02 -17.60
C ALA A 128 21.09 -17.34 -19.08
N GLU A 129 20.11 -17.93 -19.77
CA GLU A 129 20.21 -18.30 -21.19
C GLU A 129 20.20 -17.08 -22.12
N ASN A 130 19.47 -16.03 -21.76
CA ASN A 130 19.27 -14.88 -22.64
C ASN A 130 20.24 -13.73 -22.35
N ALA A 131 21.15 -13.87 -21.36
CA ALA A 131 22.15 -12.89 -20.95
C ALA A 131 21.67 -11.44 -21.15
N LEU A 132 20.41 -11.19 -20.76
CA LEU A 132 19.74 -9.95 -21.12
C LEU A 132 20.53 -8.83 -20.44
N GLU A 133 21.12 -7.93 -21.24
CA GLU A 133 21.55 -6.64 -20.74
C GLU A 133 20.44 -6.12 -19.83
N ARG A 134 20.79 -5.72 -18.60
CA ARG A 134 19.83 -5.20 -17.62
C ARG A 134 18.88 -4.26 -18.34
N ALA A 135 17.60 -4.62 -18.41
CA ALA A 135 16.64 -3.86 -19.15
C ALA A 135 16.61 -2.45 -18.60
N GLN A 136 16.88 -1.45 -19.45
CA GLN A 136 16.73 -0.07 -19.03
C GLN A 136 15.24 0.20 -18.75
N PRO A 137 14.90 0.92 -17.67
CA PRO A 137 13.52 1.30 -17.42
C PRO A 137 12.99 2.07 -18.63
N LYS A 138 11.92 1.56 -19.25
CA LYS A 138 11.25 2.25 -20.36
C LYS A 138 10.64 3.54 -19.78
N LEU A 139 11.28 4.68 -20.06
CA LEU A 139 11.09 5.95 -19.35
C LEU A 139 9.69 6.61 -19.49
N THR A 140 8.75 6.01 -20.21
CA THR A 140 7.46 6.63 -20.53
C THR A 140 6.35 5.59 -20.64
N ARG A 141 5.87 5.07 -19.51
CA ARG A 141 4.53 4.49 -19.44
C ARG A 141 3.62 5.47 -18.70
N LEU A 142 2.42 5.69 -19.22
CA LEU A 142 1.35 6.35 -18.46
C LEU A 142 1.19 5.61 -17.13
N TRP A 143 0.95 6.34 -16.04
CA TRP A 143 0.77 5.77 -14.70
C TRP A 143 -0.23 4.60 -14.69
N SER A 144 -1.30 4.68 -15.49
CA SER A 144 -2.27 3.59 -15.65
C SER A 144 -1.69 2.28 -16.17
N GLY A 145 -0.70 2.33 -17.07
CA GLY A 145 0.03 1.17 -17.58
C GLY A 145 0.90 0.53 -16.50
N GLU A 146 1.67 1.34 -15.78
CA GLU A 146 2.50 0.86 -14.67
C GLU A 146 1.65 0.18 -13.58
N VAL A 147 0.51 0.78 -13.24
CA VAL A 147 -0.42 0.20 -12.27
C VAL A 147 -0.94 -1.14 -12.75
N ARG A 148 -1.42 -1.21 -13.99
CA ARG A 148 -1.90 -2.47 -14.58
C ARG A 148 -0.82 -3.55 -14.55
N ASP A 149 0.40 -3.19 -14.90
CA ASP A 149 1.47 -4.15 -15.15
C ASP A 149 2.16 -4.60 -13.86
N SER A 150 2.21 -3.78 -12.81
CA SER A 150 2.96 -4.13 -11.60
C SER A 150 2.23 -3.93 -10.26
N LYS A 151 1.16 -3.12 -10.19
CA LYS A 151 0.59 -2.66 -8.89
C LYS A 151 -0.91 -2.90 -8.69
N VAL A 152 -1.64 -3.38 -9.69
CA VAL A 152 -3.11 -3.43 -9.63
C VAL A 152 -3.61 -4.32 -8.48
N VAL A 153 -2.98 -5.47 -8.23
CA VAL A 153 -3.34 -6.33 -7.09
C VAL A 153 -3.04 -5.63 -5.76
N GLU A 154 -1.90 -4.95 -5.62
CA GLU A 154 -1.55 -4.20 -4.40
C GLU A 154 -2.59 -3.13 -4.09
N PHE A 155 -2.94 -2.29 -5.07
CA PHE A 155 -3.95 -1.23 -4.90
C PHE A 155 -5.34 -1.77 -4.59
N ALA A 156 -5.76 -2.85 -5.25
CA ALA A 156 -7.04 -3.49 -4.95
C ALA A 156 -7.07 -4.02 -3.51
N THR A 157 -5.96 -4.59 -3.05
CA THR A 157 -5.81 -5.14 -1.70
C THR A 157 -5.87 -4.05 -0.64
N ASP A 158 -5.10 -2.98 -0.83
CA ASP A 158 -5.10 -1.86 0.11
C ASP A 158 -6.45 -1.15 0.13
N ARG A 159 -7.20 -1.19 -0.97
CA ARG A 159 -8.58 -0.70 -0.99
C ARG A 159 -9.50 -1.59 -0.15
N ILE A 160 -9.46 -2.91 -0.32
CA ILE A 160 -10.25 -3.86 0.48
C ILE A 160 -9.97 -3.67 1.97
N LEU A 161 -8.69 -3.65 2.36
CA LEU A 161 -8.30 -3.50 3.77
C LEU A 161 -8.75 -2.16 4.36
N ARG A 162 -8.67 -1.06 3.60
CA ARG A 162 -9.18 0.25 4.03
C ARG A 162 -10.69 0.25 4.19
N GLU A 163 -11.42 -0.40 3.28
CA GLU A 163 -12.88 -0.52 3.35
C GLU A 163 -13.30 -1.37 4.55
N GLU A 164 -12.64 -2.49 4.81
CA GLU A 164 -12.88 -3.35 5.98
C GLU A 164 -12.58 -2.62 7.29
N ALA A 165 -11.42 -1.96 7.40
CA ALA A 165 -11.07 -1.17 8.59
C ALA A 165 -12.08 -0.04 8.83
N ARG A 166 -12.55 0.62 7.76
CA ARG A 166 -13.58 1.65 7.86
C ARG A 166 -14.91 1.06 8.33
N ARG A 167 -15.35 -0.07 7.76
CA ARG A 167 -16.57 -0.77 8.20
C ARG A 167 -16.50 -1.15 9.67
N GLU A 168 -15.37 -1.67 10.11
CA GLU A 168 -15.19 -2.08 11.50
C GLU A 168 -15.18 -0.87 12.45
N LYS A 169 -14.56 0.24 12.04
CA LYS A 169 -14.64 1.52 12.77
C LYS A 169 -16.10 1.96 12.95
N TRP A 170 -16.90 1.91 11.88
CA TRP A 170 -18.32 2.28 11.96
C TRP A 170 -19.14 1.32 12.81
N ARG A 171 -18.90 0.00 12.73
CA ARG A 171 -19.57 -0.98 13.61
C ARG A 171 -19.31 -0.74 15.10
N LYS A 172 -18.09 -0.29 15.44
CA LYS A 172 -17.68 0.01 16.82
C LYS A 172 -18.13 1.39 17.31
N THR A 173 -18.65 2.24 16.42
CA THR A 173 -19.09 3.58 16.80
C THR A 173 -20.42 3.47 17.52
N GLY A 174 -20.51 4.00 18.75
CA GLY A 174 -21.75 4.06 19.51
C GLY A 174 -22.79 4.95 18.81
N LEU A 175 -24.08 4.67 19.07
CA LEU A 175 -25.19 5.45 18.50
C LEU A 175 -25.19 6.92 18.97
N ASP A 176 -24.63 7.18 20.14
CA ASP A 176 -24.43 8.49 20.74
C ASP A 176 -23.41 9.36 19.98
N ALA A 177 -22.31 8.76 19.50
CA ALA A 177 -21.28 9.45 18.74
C ALA A 177 -21.59 9.54 17.22
N LEU A 178 -22.67 8.88 16.76
CA LEU A 178 -23.00 8.78 15.36
C LEU A 178 -23.33 10.14 14.70
N PRO A 179 -24.13 11.04 15.31
CA PRO A 179 -24.46 12.34 14.72
C PRO A 179 -23.22 13.19 14.45
N ASP A 180 -22.32 13.32 15.44
CA ASP A 180 -21.08 14.09 15.30
C ASP A 180 -20.17 13.50 14.21
N LYS A 181 -20.06 12.17 14.14
CA LYS A 181 -19.25 11.49 13.12
C LYS A 181 -19.83 11.64 11.71
N LEU A 182 -21.15 11.71 11.58
CA LEU A 182 -21.80 11.99 10.30
C LEU A 182 -21.60 13.45 9.88
N PHE A 183 -21.74 14.39 10.81
CA PHE A 183 -21.45 15.80 10.57
C PHE A 183 -19.99 16.02 10.15
N GLU A 184 -19.03 15.43 10.85
CA GLU A 184 -17.60 15.48 10.48
C GLU A 184 -17.35 14.94 9.06
N LEU A 185 -18.08 13.90 8.65
CA LEU A 185 -17.99 13.35 7.31
C LEU A 185 -18.59 14.27 6.26
N GLU A 186 -19.79 14.80 6.52
CA GLU A 186 -20.48 15.74 5.64
C GLU A 186 -19.60 16.96 5.39
N LEU A 187 -19.11 17.59 6.46
CA LEU A 187 -18.22 18.74 6.40
C LEU A 187 -16.97 18.44 5.56
N ARG A 188 -16.31 17.30 5.79
CA ARG A 188 -15.11 16.92 5.02
C ARG A 188 -15.41 16.72 3.54
N VAL A 189 -16.55 16.12 3.20
CA VAL A 189 -16.95 15.91 1.80
C VAL A 189 -17.22 17.25 1.14
N ASP A 190 -17.94 18.14 1.82
CA ASP A 190 -18.28 19.46 1.30
C ASP A 190 -17.03 20.32 1.07
N GLU A 191 -16.10 20.34 2.03
CA GLU A 191 -14.79 21.00 1.90
C GLU A 191 -13.97 20.43 0.72
N TYR A 192 -13.97 19.11 0.55
CA TYR A 192 -13.25 18.47 -0.55
C TYR A 192 -13.88 18.79 -1.91
N LEU A 193 -15.22 18.80 -2.00
CA LEU A 193 -15.93 19.19 -3.21
C LEU A 193 -15.68 20.67 -3.56
N ALA A 194 -15.67 21.56 -2.58
CA ALA A 194 -15.33 22.96 -2.76
C ALA A 194 -13.88 23.10 -3.29
N HIS A 195 -12.93 22.38 -2.70
CA HIS A 195 -11.53 22.37 -3.17
C HIS A 195 -11.41 21.90 -4.62
N LEU A 196 -12.08 20.81 -5.00
CA LEU A 196 -12.09 20.32 -6.38
C LEU A 196 -12.76 21.30 -7.34
N SER A 197 -13.87 21.92 -6.94
CA SER A 197 -14.58 22.92 -7.73
C SER A 197 -13.70 24.16 -7.99
N ASN A 198 -13.00 24.63 -6.96
CA ASN A 198 -12.03 25.73 -7.07
C ASN A 198 -10.89 25.36 -8.01
N GLY A 199 -10.32 24.15 -7.87
CA GLY A 199 -9.26 23.68 -8.77
C GLY A 199 -9.70 23.55 -10.22
N LEU A 200 -10.90 23.02 -10.47
CA LEU A 200 -11.48 22.95 -11.82
C LEU A 200 -11.71 24.34 -12.41
N THR A 201 -12.17 25.29 -11.59
CA THR A 201 -12.39 26.68 -12.01
C THR A 201 -11.07 27.36 -12.33
N ALA A 202 -10.05 27.23 -11.46
CA ALA A 202 -8.70 27.73 -11.68
C ALA A 202 -8.09 27.17 -12.97
N LEU A 203 -8.18 25.85 -13.18
CA LEU A 203 -7.69 25.20 -14.38
C LEU A 203 -8.41 25.69 -15.63
N LYS A 204 -9.74 25.79 -15.59
CA LYS A 204 -10.55 26.27 -16.72
C LYS A 204 -10.21 27.72 -17.09
N THR A 205 -9.97 28.58 -16.10
CA THR A 205 -9.54 29.97 -16.32
C THR A 205 -8.14 30.01 -16.92
N ALA A 206 -7.19 29.25 -16.36
CA ALA A 206 -5.82 29.16 -16.86
C ALA A 206 -5.76 28.66 -18.32
N VAL A 207 -6.51 27.61 -18.65
CA VAL A 207 -6.59 27.06 -20.03
C VAL A 207 -7.15 28.09 -21.02
N ARG A 208 -8.09 28.94 -20.59
CA ARG A 208 -8.73 29.93 -21.48
C ARG A 208 -7.90 31.20 -21.66
N GLY A 209 -7.11 31.57 -20.66
CA GLY A 209 -6.36 32.84 -20.65
C GLY A 209 -4.89 32.71 -21.05
N ALA A 210 -4.33 31.50 -21.04
CA ALA A 210 -2.91 31.30 -21.33
C ALA A 210 -2.64 31.10 -22.82
N GLU A 211 -1.54 31.70 -23.28
CA GLU A 211 -1.07 31.58 -24.67
C GLU A 211 -0.27 30.30 -24.90
N ASP A 212 0.33 29.75 -23.85
CA ASP A 212 1.11 28.52 -23.88
C ASP A 212 1.00 27.68 -22.60
N PHE A 213 1.66 26.52 -22.58
CA PHE A 213 1.60 25.57 -21.48
C PHE A 213 2.24 26.10 -20.18
N GLU A 214 3.34 26.84 -20.25
CA GLU A 214 4.01 27.35 -19.05
C GLU A 214 3.22 28.50 -18.42
N ALA A 215 2.64 29.37 -19.25
CA ALA A 215 1.70 30.40 -18.81
C ALA A 215 0.45 29.78 -18.15
N MET A 216 -0.09 28.70 -18.73
CA MET A 216 -1.23 27.97 -18.16
C MET A 216 -0.86 27.36 -16.80
N LYS A 217 0.29 26.70 -16.71
CA LYS A 217 0.77 26.08 -15.47
C LYS A 217 0.99 27.11 -14.37
N SER A 218 1.65 28.23 -14.71
CA SER A 218 1.90 29.31 -13.76
C SER A 218 0.60 29.94 -13.25
N ALA A 219 -0.34 30.23 -14.15
CA ALA A 219 -1.64 30.78 -13.79
C ALA A 219 -2.47 29.82 -12.91
N PHE A 220 -2.46 28.52 -13.22
CA PHE A 220 -3.15 27.51 -12.42
C PHE A 220 -2.58 27.42 -11.00
N LEU A 221 -1.26 27.33 -10.86
CA LEU A 221 -0.61 27.22 -9.56
C LEU A 221 -0.84 28.48 -8.70
N ALA A 222 -0.71 29.67 -9.28
CA ALA A 222 -0.97 30.92 -8.57
C ALA A 222 -2.41 31.00 -8.03
N ALA A 223 -3.39 30.59 -8.84
CA ALA A 223 -4.80 30.55 -8.40
C ALA A 223 -5.05 29.50 -7.30
N MET A 224 -4.34 28.37 -7.33
CA MET A 224 -4.43 27.36 -6.27
C MET A 224 -3.81 27.85 -4.95
N ASP A 225 -2.67 28.55 -5.02
CA ASP A 225 -2.00 29.13 -3.85
C ASP A 225 -2.84 30.25 -3.22
N GLU A 226 -3.44 31.11 -4.05
CA GLU A 226 -4.38 32.14 -3.58
C GLU A 226 -5.59 31.52 -2.88
N ALA A 227 -6.22 30.50 -3.50
CA ALA A 227 -7.34 29.79 -2.89
C ALA A 227 -6.95 29.14 -1.54
N GLY A 228 -5.75 28.56 -1.45
CA GLY A 228 -5.21 28.02 -0.20
C GLY A 228 -4.99 29.09 0.87
N THR A 229 -4.52 30.28 0.47
CA THR A 229 -4.33 31.43 1.37
C THR A 229 -5.66 31.93 1.92
N VAL A 230 -6.69 32.04 1.06
CA VAL A 230 -8.04 32.46 1.48
C VAL A 230 -8.65 31.45 2.46
N ASP A 231 -8.57 30.15 2.18
CA ASP A 231 -9.07 29.10 3.08
C ASP A 231 -8.35 29.13 4.45
N PHE A 232 -7.04 29.33 4.46
CA PHE A 232 -6.28 29.49 5.69
C PHE A 232 -6.78 30.67 6.53
N LEU A 233 -6.96 31.84 5.90
CA LEU A 233 -7.47 33.04 6.58
C LEU A 233 -8.87 32.81 7.15
N VAL A 234 -9.79 32.23 6.38
CA VAL A 234 -11.15 31.93 6.83
C VAL A 234 -11.14 30.98 8.05
N ARG A 235 -10.29 29.95 8.04
CA ARG A 235 -10.16 29.02 9.17
C ARG A 235 -9.58 29.69 10.40
N GLN A 236 -8.58 30.53 10.22
CA GLN A 236 -7.98 31.30 11.31
C GLN A 236 -9.03 32.22 11.95
N THR A 237 -9.72 33.03 11.14
CA THR A 237 -10.78 33.93 11.61
C THR A 237 -11.89 33.16 12.32
N ARG A 238 -12.32 32.01 11.79
CA ARG A 238 -13.30 31.15 12.47
C ARG A 238 -12.82 30.71 13.84
N ALA A 239 -11.56 30.28 13.96
CA ALA A 239 -10.98 29.87 15.24
C ALA A 239 -10.92 31.04 16.23
N ASP A 240 -10.57 32.23 15.76
CA ASP A 240 -10.54 33.44 16.59
C ASP A 240 -11.94 33.82 17.09
N ILE A 241 -12.97 33.68 16.26
CA ILE A 241 -14.38 33.85 16.65
C ILE A 241 -14.79 32.82 17.71
N GLU A 242 -14.56 31.53 17.45
CA GLU A 242 -14.98 30.44 18.35
C GLU A 242 -14.28 30.54 19.72
N GLN A 243 -13.03 31.01 19.74
CA GLN A 243 -12.22 31.14 20.96
C GLN A 243 -12.29 32.53 21.61
N ARG A 244 -13.06 33.47 21.02
CA ARG A 244 -13.13 34.88 21.43
C ARG A 244 -11.74 35.50 21.61
N LYS A 245 -10.93 35.43 20.55
CA LYS A 245 -9.56 35.97 20.51
C LYS A 245 -9.45 37.19 19.59
N GLY A 246 -8.41 37.99 19.79
CA GLY A 246 -8.16 39.23 19.03
C GLY A 246 -9.34 40.20 19.15
N GLU A 247 -9.78 40.72 18.01
CA GLU A 247 -10.97 41.57 17.89
C GLU A 247 -12.28 40.90 18.36
N PHE A 248 -12.35 39.57 18.41
CA PHE A 248 -13.55 38.86 18.89
C PHE A 248 -13.57 38.61 20.41
N GLY A 249 -12.56 39.09 21.13
CA GLY A 249 -12.45 38.96 22.59
C GLY A 249 -13.15 40.05 23.40
N SER A 250 -13.48 41.18 22.76
CA SER A 250 -14.17 42.33 23.34
C SER A 250 -15.53 42.54 22.67
N ASP A 251 -16.52 43.05 23.44
CA ASP A 251 -17.88 43.28 22.93
C ASP A 251 -17.94 44.43 21.89
N ASP A 252 -16.92 45.31 21.87
CA ASP A 252 -16.81 46.44 20.94
C ASP A 252 -15.88 46.17 19.75
N GLY A 253 -15.23 44.99 19.69
CA GLY A 253 -14.47 44.57 18.51
C GLY A 253 -13.05 45.17 18.41
N VAL A 254 -12.53 45.77 19.48
CA VAL A 254 -11.21 46.43 19.48
C VAL A 254 -10.25 45.66 20.38
N GLU A 255 -9.05 45.33 19.86
CA GLU A 255 -7.99 44.69 20.64
C GLU A 255 -7.53 45.62 21.77
N GLY A 256 -7.59 45.12 23.01
CA GLY A 256 -7.11 45.80 24.22
C GLY A 256 -5.63 45.54 24.50
#